data_AF-A0A972V5U1-F1
#
_entry.id   AF-A0A972V5U1-F1
#
_cell.length_a   1.000
_cell.length_b   1.000
_cell.length_c   1.000
_cell.angle_alpha   90.00
_cell.angle_beta   90.00
_cell.angle_gamma   90.00
#
_symmetry.space_group_name_H-M   'P 1'
#
loop_
_entity.id
_entity.type
_entity.pdbx_description
1 polymer ?
#
loop_
_entity_poly.entity_id
_entity_poly.type
_entity_poly.pdbx_seq_one_letter_code
_entity_poly.pdbx_strand_id
1 'polypeptide(L)'
;MTDINTLEAAAKTLPNLIGLSRDQLKAQLRELGVPERSLGMRAGQLWHWLYHRGATDFDQMTSVSKDMRAVLEHSARIGRPQVVREQVSADGTRK
;
A
#
# COMPACT_ATOMS: atom_id res chain seq x y z
N MET A 1 -7.44 15.18 -38.22
CA MET A 1 -6.11 15.01 -37.59
C MET A 1 -6.37 14.35 -36.26
N THR A 2 -6.16 13.06 -36.24
CA THR A 2 -6.61 12.11 -35.22
C THR A 2 -5.64 12.13 -34.05
N ASP A 3 -6.14 12.37 -32.84
CA ASP A 3 -5.55 11.80 -31.62
C ASP A 3 -6.68 11.39 -30.67
N ILE A 4 -7.13 10.16 -30.92
CA ILE A 4 -8.03 9.37 -30.09
C ILE A 4 -7.13 8.72 -29.03
N ASN A 5 -6.75 9.41 -27.94
CA ASN A 5 -6.15 8.72 -26.79
C ASN A 5 -6.11 9.51 -25.46
N THR A 6 -7.26 9.97 -24.95
CA THR A 6 -7.37 10.42 -23.55
C THR A 6 -8.38 9.56 -22.78
N LEU A 7 -8.31 8.26 -23.01
CA LEU A 7 -9.06 7.23 -22.29
C LEU A 7 -8.13 6.14 -21.72
N GLU A 8 -6.86 6.47 -21.45
CA GLU A 8 -6.02 5.64 -20.58
C GLU A 8 -6.40 5.93 -19.13
N ALA A 9 -7.48 5.25 -18.74
CA ALA A 9 -7.75 4.73 -17.42
C ALA A 9 -6.84 5.29 -16.31
N ALA A 10 -7.45 6.13 -15.48
CA ALA A 10 -7.05 6.37 -14.10
C ALA A 10 -7.13 5.06 -13.28
N ALA A 11 -6.35 4.05 -13.66
CA ALA A 11 -5.90 3.03 -12.73
C ALA A 11 -4.98 3.75 -11.76
N LYS A 12 -5.57 4.36 -10.72
CA LYS A 12 -4.85 4.99 -9.61
C LYS A 12 -4.02 3.88 -8.96
N THR A 13 -2.85 3.60 -9.53
CA THR A 13 -1.95 2.57 -9.03
C THR A 13 -1.52 3.03 -7.65
N LEU A 14 -1.88 2.26 -6.63
CA LEU A 14 -1.53 2.56 -5.26
C LEU A 14 -0.02 2.87 -5.17
N PRO A 15 0.37 3.92 -4.44
CA PRO A 15 1.77 4.28 -4.28
C PRO A 15 2.54 3.09 -3.70
N ASN A 16 3.68 2.76 -4.31
CA ASN A 16 4.57 1.75 -3.76
C ASN A 16 5.34 2.35 -2.59
N LEU A 17 5.28 1.71 -1.43
CA LEU A 17 6.03 2.15 -0.25
C LEU A 17 7.52 1.84 -0.36
N ILE A 18 7.89 0.82 -1.14
CA ILE A 18 9.29 0.54 -1.46
C ILE A 18 9.82 1.65 -2.36
N GLY A 19 10.94 2.25 -1.95
CA GLY A 19 11.57 3.36 -2.66
C GLY A 19 11.21 4.73 -2.09
N LEU A 20 10.20 4.81 -1.23
CA LEU A 20 9.85 6.05 -0.55
C LEU A 20 10.88 6.39 0.54
N SER A 21 11.33 7.64 0.55
CA SER A 21 12.08 8.21 1.66
C SER A 21 11.23 8.23 2.93
N ARG A 22 11.88 8.28 4.11
CA ARG A 22 11.17 8.41 5.40
C ARG A 22 10.19 9.58 5.43
N ASP A 23 10.52 10.69 4.76
CA ASP A 23 9.65 11.86 4.70
C ASP A 23 8.41 11.63 3.82
N GLN A 24 8.58 10.94 2.70
CA GLN A 24 7.46 10.53 1.83
C GLN A 24 6.55 9.52 2.52
N LEU A 25 7.10 8.60 3.31
CA LEU A 25 6.30 7.71 4.16
C LEU A 25 5.47 8.50 5.17
N LYS A 26 6.04 9.52 5.84
CA LYS A 26 5.26 10.38 6.75
C LYS A 26 4.17 11.14 6.02
N ALA A 27 4.47 11.68 4.84
CA ALA A 27 3.49 12.39 4.02
C ALA A 27 2.30 11.47 3.68
N GLN A 28 2.57 10.25 3.21
CA GLN A 28 1.52 9.27 2.95
C GLN A 28 0.73 8.93 4.21
N LEU A 29 1.41 8.62 5.31
CA LEU A 29 0.73 8.33 6.58
C LEU A 29 -0.16 9.50 7.06
N ARG A 30 0.24 10.75 6.82
CA ARG A 30 -0.55 11.95 7.12
C ARG A 30 -1.83 11.99 6.27
N GLU A 31 -1.73 11.67 4.98
CA GLU A 31 -2.89 11.59 4.07
C GLU A 31 -3.87 10.49 4.49
N LEU A 32 -3.37 9.42 5.13
CA LEU A 32 -4.18 8.33 5.68
C LEU A 32 -4.82 8.65 7.05
N GLY A 33 -4.67 9.88 7.55
CA GLY A 33 -5.25 10.30 8.82
C GLY A 33 -4.46 9.86 10.06
N VAL A 34 -3.20 9.41 9.90
CA VAL A 34 -2.35 9.10 11.06
C VAL A 34 -2.01 10.40 11.80
N PRO A 35 -2.19 10.47 13.13
CA PRO A 35 -1.92 11.67 13.90
C PRO A 35 -0.44 12.05 13.82
N GLU A 36 -0.17 13.35 13.73
CA GLU A 36 1.18 13.90 13.52
C GLU A 36 2.19 13.42 14.57
N ARG A 37 1.73 13.28 15.83
CA ARG A 37 2.52 12.74 16.96
C ARG A 37 3.02 11.31 16.71
N SER A 38 2.33 10.52 15.90
CA SER A 38 2.66 9.12 15.61
C SER A 38 3.31 8.92 14.24
N LEU A 39 3.32 9.93 13.36
CA LEU A 39 3.89 9.82 12.01
C LEU A 39 5.35 9.40 12.02
N GLY A 40 6.18 10.04 12.87
CA GLY A 40 7.60 9.71 12.95
C GLY A 40 7.87 8.28 13.36
N MET A 41 7.14 7.80 14.37
CA MET A 41 7.28 6.45 14.90
C MET A 41 6.80 5.40 13.89
N ARG A 42 5.62 5.61 13.29
CA ARG A 42 5.04 4.70 12.29
C ARG A 42 5.85 4.66 11.00
N ALA A 43 6.32 5.80 10.51
CA ALA A 43 7.22 5.86 9.36
C ALA A 43 8.53 5.11 9.64
N GLY A 44 9.08 5.23 10.86
CA GLY A 44 10.24 4.46 11.30
C GLY A 44 10.00 2.96 11.31
N GLN A 45 8.85 2.51 11.83
CA GLN A 45 8.46 1.09 11.82
C GLN A 45 8.35 0.56 10.38
N LEU A 46 7.60 1.24 9.51
CA LEU A 46 7.47 0.84 8.11
C LEU A 46 8.83 0.79 7.42
N TRP A 47 9.65 1.83 7.59
CA TRP A 47 10.97 1.89 6.99
C TRP A 47 11.89 0.74 7.48
N HIS A 48 11.84 0.40 8.77
CA HIS A 48 12.59 -0.74 9.29
C HIS A 48 12.11 -2.07 8.65
N TRP A 49 10.80 -2.29 8.55
CA TRP A 49 10.29 -3.50 7.90
C TRP A 49 10.67 -3.58 6.42
N LEU A 50 10.52 -2.49 5.67
CA LEU A 50 10.81 -2.43 4.24
C LEU A 50 12.30 -2.61 3.94
N TYR A 51 13.18 -1.92 4.67
CA TYR A 51 14.60 -1.85 4.32
C TYR A 51 15.52 -2.70 5.18
N HIS A 52 15.20 -2.94 6.47
CA HIS A 52 16.02 -3.82 7.32
C HIS A 52 15.55 -5.26 7.28
N ARG A 53 14.23 -5.49 7.23
CA ARG A 53 13.67 -6.85 7.20
C ARG A 53 13.28 -7.34 5.82
N GLY A 54 13.23 -6.46 4.82
CA GLY A 54 12.83 -6.82 3.46
C GLY A 54 11.38 -7.29 3.36
N ALA A 55 10.48 -6.76 4.21
CA ALA A 55 9.07 -7.11 4.18
C ALA A 55 8.47 -6.78 2.82
N THR A 56 7.82 -7.78 2.22
CA THR A 56 7.14 -7.69 0.93
C THR A 56 5.62 -7.58 1.07
N ASP A 57 5.10 -7.73 2.28
CA ASP A 57 3.67 -7.72 2.58
C ASP A 57 3.41 -7.01 3.92
N PHE A 58 2.21 -6.43 4.07
CA PHE A 58 1.82 -5.73 5.29
C PHE A 58 1.61 -6.68 6.46
N ASP A 59 1.11 -7.91 6.24
CA ASP A 59 0.86 -8.91 7.28
C ASP A 59 2.14 -9.31 8.03
N GLN A 60 3.28 -9.30 7.32
CA GLN A 60 4.59 -9.53 7.93
C GLN A 60 4.94 -8.50 9.00
N MET A 61 4.35 -7.30 8.95
CA MET A 61 4.62 -6.19 9.87
C MET A 61 3.87 -6.38 11.19
N THR A 62 4.27 -7.37 11.98
CA THR A 62 3.63 -7.71 13.27
C THR A 62 3.64 -6.58 14.30
N SER A 63 4.60 -5.65 14.18
CA SER A 63 4.71 -4.46 15.04
C SER A 63 3.74 -3.32 14.65
N VAL A 64 3.11 -3.41 13.48
CA VAL A 64 2.09 -2.47 12.99
C VAL A 64 0.71 -3.02 13.37
N SER A 65 -0.18 -2.20 13.93
CA SER A 65 -1.52 -2.64 14.32
C SER A 65 -2.33 -3.18 13.13
N LYS A 66 -3.21 -4.16 13.36
CA LYS A 66 -4.08 -4.75 12.32
C LYS A 66 -4.90 -3.71 11.55
N ASP A 67 -5.45 -2.73 12.26
CA ASP A 67 -6.21 -1.61 11.69
C ASP A 67 -5.36 -0.80 10.69
N MET A 68 -4.12 -0.49 11.07
CA MET A 68 -3.19 0.24 10.22
C MET A 68 -2.75 -0.56 9.00
N ARG A 69 -2.57 -1.88 9.15
CA ARG A 69 -2.27 -2.76 8.01
C ARG A 69 -3.41 -2.74 6.99
N ALA A 70 -4.66 -2.85 7.44
CA ALA A 70 -5.83 -2.79 6.57
C ALA A 70 -5.93 -1.46 5.81
N VAL A 71 -5.66 -0.33 6.49
CA VAL A 71 -5.63 1.00 5.83
C VAL A 71 -4.53 1.08 4.77
N LEU A 72 -3.34 0.55 5.08
CA LEU A 72 -2.21 0.54 4.15
C LEU A 72 -2.44 -0.40 2.97
N GLU A 73 -3.06 -1.56 3.17
CA GLU A 73 -3.42 -2.50 2.09
C GLU A 73 -4.39 -1.88 1.07
N HIS A 74 -5.31 -1.01 1.53
CA HIS A 74 -6.23 -0.32 0.64
C HIS A 74 -5.64 0.92 -0.03
N SER A 75 -4.61 1.53 0.59
CA SER A 75 -4.12 2.86 0.19
C SER A 75 -2.70 2.88 -0.38
N ALA A 76 -1.94 1.80 -0.21
CA ALA A 76 -0.57 1.66 -0.67
C ALA A 76 -0.27 0.19 -1.04
N ARG A 77 0.85 -0.03 -1.73
CA ARG A 77 1.35 -1.37 -2.04
C ARG A 77 2.82 -1.52 -1.66
N ILE A 78 3.27 -2.76 -1.52
CA ILE A 78 4.68 -3.08 -1.28
C ILE A 78 5.18 -3.89 -2.48
N GLY A 79 6.15 -3.34 -3.20
CA GLY A 79 6.81 -4.04 -4.30
C GLY A 79 6.13 -3.91 -5.66
N ARG A 80 6.45 -4.86 -6.54
CA ARG A 80 5.91 -4.86 -7.91
C ARG A 80 4.40 -5.11 -7.86
N PRO A 81 3.61 -4.60 -8.82
CA PRO A 81 2.23 -5.05 -8.98
C PRO A 81 2.24 -6.56 -9.13
N GLN A 82 1.92 -7.29 -8.07
CA GLN A 82 1.39 -8.62 -8.23
C GLN A 82 0.05 -8.37 -8.91
N VAL A 83 -0.07 -8.80 -10.16
CA VAL A 83 -1.37 -8.89 -10.83
C VAL A 83 -2.18 -9.85 -9.97
N VAL A 84 -2.95 -9.31 -9.02
CA VAL A 84 -3.95 -10.06 -8.27
C VAL A 84 -5.09 -10.34 -9.24
N ARG A 85 -4.81 -11.22 -10.20
CA ARG A 85 -5.81 -12.01 -10.88
C ARG A 85 -6.38 -12.94 -9.83
N GLU A 86 -7.67 -12.80 -9.57
CA GLU A 86 -8.51 -13.84 -8.95
C GLU A 86 -8.11 -14.19 -7.48
N GLN A 87 -8.97 -14.13 -6.47
CA GLN A 87 -10.36 -14.54 -6.44
C GLN A 87 -11.08 -13.79 -5.32
N VAL A 88 -12.01 -12.92 -5.70
CA VAL A 88 -13.25 -12.80 -4.94
C VAL A 88 -14.35 -13.24 -5.90
N SER A 89 -14.51 -14.55 -6.05
CA SER A 89 -15.81 -15.11 -6.39
C SER A 89 -16.28 -15.88 -5.16
N ALA A 90 -16.93 -15.12 -4.28
CA ALA A 90 -17.98 -15.65 -3.43
C ALA A 90 -19.14 -16.06 -4.34
N ASP A 91 -19.05 -17.23 -4.97
CA ASP A 91 -20.25 -17.91 -5.47
C ASP A 91 -20.07 -19.41 -5.26
N GLY A 92 -20.54 -19.84 -4.09
CA GLY A 92 -20.73 -21.25 -3.84
C GLY A 92 -21.92 -21.71 -4.66
N THR A 93 -21.67 -22.44 -5.74
CA THR A 93 -22.59 -23.50 -6.15
C THR A 93 -21.77 -24.70 -6.62
N ARG A 94 -21.82 -25.78 -5.83
CA ARG A 94 -21.50 -27.12 -6.32
C ARG A 94 -22.47 -27.47 -7.47
N LYS A 95 -21.95 -27.71 -8.67
CA LYS A 95 -22.18 -28.94 -9.45
C LYS A 95 -21.30 -28.98 -10.69
#